data_AF-G7MCZ4-F1
#
_entry.id   AF-G7MCZ4-F1
#
_cell.length_a   1.000
_cell.length_b   1.000
_cell.length_c   1.000
_cell.angle_alpha   90.00
_cell.angle_beta   90.00
_cell.angle_gamma   90.00
#
_symmetry.space_group_name_H-M   'P 1'
#
loop_
_entity.id
_entity.type
_entity.pdbx_description
1 polymer ?
#
loop_
_entity_poly.entity_id
_entity_poly.type
_entity_poly.pdbx_seq_one_letter_code
_entity_poly.pdbx_strand_id
1 'polypeptide(L)'
;MDYIINPIKMGGLVKKVSDNQIKVHLHGRLGVISIPKHLVIPCDNLQEGLETEFYFSYIQVVEDPYDYDSSDMITDHEISPCLLGGKISEVNDTAVKVEIINQLGTIAVPRRWVFTPVPLKEGQNIEFYFSCMQVSR
;
A
#
# COMPACT_ATOMS: atom_id res chain seq x y z
N MET A 1 -11.63 -11.59 -18.09
CA MET A 1 -10.18 -11.57 -18.32
C MET A 1 -9.58 -11.56 -16.94
N ASP A 2 -9.02 -12.69 -16.52
CA ASP A 2 -8.49 -12.85 -15.17
C ASP A 2 -7.17 -12.10 -15.13
N TYR A 3 -7.22 -10.86 -14.65
CA TYR A 3 -6.04 -10.01 -14.58
C TYR A 3 -5.20 -10.46 -13.39
N ILE A 4 -3.95 -10.85 -13.63
CA ILE A 4 -3.02 -11.20 -12.56
C ILE A 4 -2.28 -9.93 -12.15
N ILE A 5 -2.57 -9.42 -10.95
CA ILE A 5 -1.80 -8.34 -10.35
C ILE A 5 -0.40 -8.83 -9.99
N ASN A 6 0.63 -8.13 -10.46
CA ASN A 6 2.03 -8.48 -10.19
C ASN A 6 2.68 -7.38 -9.33
N PRO A 7 3.37 -7.73 -8.24
CA PRO A 7 4.13 -6.75 -7.47
C PRO A 7 5.31 -6.23 -8.28
N ILE A 8 5.54 -4.93 -8.21
CA ILE A 8 6.74 -4.29 -8.74
C ILE A 8 7.48 -3.59 -7.61
N LYS A 9 8.81 -3.54 -7.70
CA LYS A 9 9.61 -2.73 -6.78
C LYS A 9 9.38 -1.25 -7.11
N MET A 10 8.99 -0.49 -6.11
CA MET A 10 8.73 0.94 -6.20
C MET A 10 9.52 1.71 -5.16
N GLY A 11 9.73 2.99 -5.45
CA GLY A 11 10.33 3.93 -4.51
C GLY A 11 9.36 5.03 -4.10
N GLY A 12 9.59 5.60 -2.93
CA GLY A 12 8.83 6.74 -2.44
C GLY A 12 9.57 7.54 -1.38
N LEU A 13 9.19 8.81 -1.26
CA LEU A 13 9.80 9.77 -0.36
C LEU A 13 8.95 9.96 0.89
N VAL A 14 9.55 9.78 2.06
CA VAL A 14 8.90 10.09 3.35
C VAL A 14 8.63 11.59 3.42
N LYS A 15 7.35 11.97 3.35
CA LYS A 15 6.90 13.37 3.39
C LYS A 15 6.46 13.84 4.76
N LYS A 16 6.04 12.92 5.62
CA LYS A 16 5.64 13.23 6.99
C LYS A 16 5.93 12.07 7.90
N VAL A 17 6.46 12.36 9.07
CA VAL A 17 6.57 11.42 10.19
C VAL A 17 5.70 11.93 11.33
N SER A 18 4.87 11.07 11.89
CA SER A 18 4.05 11.35 13.09
C SER A 18 4.40 10.34 14.18
N ASP A 19 3.72 10.35 15.33
CA ASP A 19 4.09 9.49 16.46
C ASP A 19 4.12 8.01 16.09
N ASN A 20 3.09 7.50 15.40
CA ASN A 20 2.95 6.06 15.11
C ASN A 20 3.02 5.68 13.62
N GLN A 21 2.95 6.65 12.70
CA GLN A 21 2.88 6.36 11.26
C GLN A 21 3.78 7.30 10.45
N ILE A 22 4.16 6.83 9.27
CA ILE A 22 4.80 7.63 8.22
C ILE A 22 3.86 7.82 7.04
N LYS A 23 4.07 8.89 6.28
CA LYS A 23 3.41 9.18 5.01
C LYS A 23 4.45 9.27 3.91
N VAL A 24 4.34 8.39 2.93
CA VAL A 24 5.26 8.24 1.80
C VAL A 24 4.55 8.69 0.52
N HIS A 25 5.19 9.57 -0.23
CA HIS A 25 4.73 9.95 -1.57
C HIS A 25 5.45 9.10 -2.61
N LEU A 26 4.68 8.46 -3.48
CA LEU A 26 5.22 7.63 -4.55
C LEU A 26 5.94 8.50 -5.59
N HIS A 27 7.09 8.02 -6.07
CA HIS A 27 7.80 8.68 -7.17
C HIS A 27 6.91 8.82 -8.42
N GLY A 28 7.11 9.91 -9.16
CA GLY A 28 6.30 10.22 -10.35
C GLY A 28 4.91 10.81 -10.08
N ARG A 29 4.60 11.22 -8.84
CA ARG A 29 3.29 11.74 -8.40
C ARG A 29 2.15 10.72 -8.58
N LEU A 30 2.38 9.48 -8.18
CA LEU A 30 1.46 8.36 -8.48
C LEU A 30 0.67 7.85 -7.28
N GLY A 31 0.79 8.47 -6.11
CA GLY A 31 -0.02 8.15 -4.94
C GLY A 31 0.65 8.51 -3.62
N VAL A 32 -0.03 8.16 -2.54
CA VAL A 32 0.40 8.36 -1.16
C VAL A 32 0.10 7.09 -0.38
N ILE A 33 1.10 6.59 0.34
CA ILE A 33 0.94 5.46 1.25
C ILE A 33 1.19 5.96 2.68
N SER A 34 0.30 5.62 3.62
CA SER A 34 0.49 5.90 5.04
C SER A 34 0.46 4.61 5.82
N ILE A 35 1.54 4.28 6.51
CA ILE A 35 1.69 3.01 7.23
C ILE A 35 2.27 3.22 8.64
N PRO A 36 2.04 2.30 9.58
CA PRO A 36 2.72 2.30 10.88
C PRO A 36 4.24 2.25 10.74
N LYS A 37 4.95 2.89 11.66
CA LYS A 37 6.43 2.89 11.69
C LYS A 37 7.04 1.50 11.81
N HIS A 38 6.35 0.57 12.48
CA HIS A 38 6.83 -0.79 12.69
C HIS A 38 6.87 -1.63 11.40
N LEU A 39 6.30 -1.14 10.29
CA LEU A 39 6.39 -1.77 8.97
C LEU A 39 7.52 -1.19 8.11
N VAL A 40 8.46 -0.46 8.71
CA VAL A 40 9.58 0.20 8.03
C VAL A 40 10.91 -0.34 8.55
N ILE A 41 11.88 -0.53 7.66
CA ILE A 41 13.19 -1.16 7.95
C ILE A 41 14.32 -0.19 7.59
N PRO A 42 15.16 0.25 8.55
CA PRO A 42 14.92 0.18 9.99
C PRO A 42 13.75 1.09 10.41
N CYS A 43 13.07 0.76 11.52
CA CYS A 43 11.96 1.57 12.05
C CYS A 43 12.43 2.73 12.94
N ASP A 44 13.71 2.73 13.32
CA ASP A 44 14.33 3.76 14.14
C ASP A 44 14.75 4.98 13.32
N ASN A 45 14.74 6.17 13.94
CA ASN A 45 15.20 7.43 13.35
C ASN A 45 14.55 7.80 12.02
N LEU A 46 13.29 7.43 11.80
CA LEU A 46 12.53 7.84 10.62
C LEU A 46 12.36 9.37 10.60
N GLN A 47 12.79 10.00 9.52
CA GLN A 47 12.75 11.44 9.30
C GLN A 47 12.14 11.76 7.93
N GLU A 48 11.62 12.98 7.80
CA GLU A 48 11.17 13.49 6.51
C GLU A 48 12.37 13.62 5.55
N GLY A 49 12.14 13.31 4.27
CA GLY A 49 13.18 13.35 3.24
C GLY A 49 13.90 12.02 2.99
N LEU A 50 13.65 10.99 3.80
CA LEU A 50 14.18 9.65 3.55
C LEU A 50 13.53 9.00 2.32
N GLU A 51 14.34 8.32 1.52
CA GLU A 51 13.87 7.49 0.41
C GLU A 51 13.56 6.08 0.92
N THR A 52 12.52 5.47 0.37
CA THR A 52 12.06 4.13 0.71
C THR A 52 11.85 3.31 -0.54
N GLU A 53 12.09 2.01 -0.44
CA GLU A 53 11.79 1.00 -1.45
C GLU A 53 10.86 -0.08 -0.87
N PHE A 54 9.92 -0.55 -1.67
CA PHE A 54 8.97 -1.61 -1.30
C PHE A 54 8.37 -2.25 -2.55
N TYR A 55 7.75 -3.41 -2.39
CA TYR A 55 6.92 -4.02 -3.41
C TYR A 55 5.48 -3.54 -3.30
N PHE A 56 4.88 -3.20 -4.44
CA PHE A 56 3.45 -2.94 -4.52
C PHE A 56 2.92 -3.25 -5.92
N SER A 57 1.70 -3.79 -5.99
CA SER A 57 1.01 -4.06 -7.26
C SER A 57 -0.08 -3.04 -7.55
N TYR A 58 -0.73 -3.19 -8.70
CA TYR A 58 -2.06 -2.64 -8.91
C TYR A 58 -3.05 -3.23 -7.89
N ILE A 59 -4.15 -2.51 -7.66
CA ILE A 59 -5.25 -2.94 -6.79
C ILE A 59 -6.31 -3.61 -7.64
N GLN A 60 -6.87 -4.72 -7.17
CA GLN A 60 -7.98 -5.40 -7.81
C GLN A 60 -9.22 -5.34 -6.91
N VAL A 61 -10.38 -4.99 -7.45
CA VAL A 61 -11.66 -5.14 -6.76
C VAL A 61 -12.10 -6.59 -6.84
N VAL A 62 -12.48 -7.17 -5.70
CA VAL A 62 -12.93 -8.55 -5.57
C VAL A 62 -14.32 -8.61 -4.92
N GLU A 63 -15.16 -9.52 -5.40
CA GLU A 63 -16.49 -9.75 -4.79
C GLU A 63 -16.36 -10.63 -3.54
N ASP A 64 -15.62 -11.73 -3.67
CA ASP A 64 -15.34 -12.70 -2.60
C ASP A 64 -13.86 -12.62 -2.18
N PRO A 65 -13.51 -11.81 -1.17
CA PRO A 65 -12.14 -11.70 -0.68
C PRO A 65 -11.68 -13.01 -0.01
N TYR A 66 -10.39 -13.32 -0.16
CA TYR A 66 -9.77 -14.42 0.58
C TYR A 66 -9.57 -14.08 2.06
N ASP A 67 -9.24 -15.10 2.86
CA ASP A 67 -8.73 -14.93 4.22
C ASP A 67 -7.25 -14.48 4.16
N TYR A 68 -7.05 -13.18 3.97
CA TYR A 68 -5.70 -12.60 3.91
C TYR A 68 -5.03 -12.64 5.29
N ASP A 69 -3.79 -13.14 5.32
CA ASP A 69 -2.95 -13.13 6.51
C ASP A 69 -1.82 -12.11 6.35
N SER A 70 -1.72 -11.18 7.31
CA SER A 70 -0.66 -10.18 7.34
C SER A 70 0.53 -10.60 8.22
N SER A 71 0.58 -11.85 8.67
CA SER A 71 1.68 -12.38 9.49
C SER A 71 3.03 -12.32 8.79
N ASP A 72 3.04 -12.32 7.45
CA ASP A 72 4.25 -12.18 6.63
C ASP A 72 4.72 -10.71 6.48
N MET A 73 3.98 -9.72 7.01
CA MET A 73 4.40 -8.32 7.07
C MET A 73 5.37 -8.08 8.23
N ILE A 74 6.47 -8.84 8.25
CA ILE A 74 7.52 -8.76 9.27
C ILE A 74 8.76 -8.03 8.75
N THR A 75 9.52 -7.46 9.67
CA THR A 75 10.68 -6.58 9.38
C THR A 75 12.02 -7.21 9.72
N ASP A 76 12.04 -8.51 9.99
CA ASP A 76 13.22 -9.26 10.44
C ASP A 76 14.07 -9.83 9.29
N HIS A 77 13.58 -9.72 8.05
CA HIS A 77 14.25 -10.20 6.84
C HIS A 77 14.09 -9.22 5.66
N GLU A 78 14.60 -9.61 4.48
CA GLU A 78 14.47 -8.82 3.24
C GLU A 78 13.00 -8.60 2.87
N ILE A 79 12.67 -7.42 2.33
CA ILE A 79 11.30 -7.10 1.93
C ILE A 79 10.77 -8.09 0.88
N SER A 80 9.63 -8.70 1.16
CA SER A 80 8.96 -9.64 0.26
C SER A 80 7.50 -9.21 0.03
N PRO A 81 6.94 -9.38 -1.20
CA PRO A 81 5.55 -9.07 -1.45
C PRO A 81 4.62 -10.00 -0.67
N CYS A 82 3.68 -9.43 0.09
CA CYS A 82 2.60 -10.13 0.76
C CYS A 82 1.27 -9.80 0.07
N LEU A 83 0.41 -10.80 -0.16
CA LEU A 83 -0.93 -10.57 -0.70
C LEU A 83 -1.84 -10.08 0.43
N LEU A 84 -2.29 -8.84 0.34
CA LEU A 84 -3.14 -8.21 1.35
C LEU A 84 -4.51 -7.87 0.78
N GLY A 85 -5.48 -7.85 1.70
CA GLY A 85 -6.82 -7.34 1.46
C GLY A 85 -7.03 -5.95 2.02
N GLY A 86 -8.18 -5.39 1.71
CA GLY A 86 -8.61 -4.11 2.25
C GLY A 86 -10.02 -3.72 1.83
N LYS A 87 -10.34 -2.46 2.08
CA LYS A 87 -11.59 -1.85 1.60
C LYS A 87 -11.34 -0.48 1.01
N ILE A 88 -12.10 -0.14 -0.03
CA ILE A 88 -12.16 1.23 -0.52
C ILE A 88 -12.83 2.11 0.53
N SER A 89 -12.11 3.12 1.02
CA SER A 89 -12.62 4.09 2.00
C SER A 89 -13.02 5.43 1.39
N GLU A 90 -12.50 5.78 0.22
CA GLU A 90 -12.90 7.00 -0.50
C GLU A 90 -12.75 6.79 -2.02
N VAL A 91 -13.70 7.31 -2.80
CA VAL A 91 -13.59 7.42 -4.25
C VAL A 91 -13.89 8.86 -4.65
N ASN A 92 -12.96 9.50 -5.34
CA ASN A 92 -13.19 10.82 -5.95
C ASN A 92 -12.95 10.78 -7.46
N ASP A 93 -13.00 11.93 -8.12
CA ASP A 93 -12.89 12.00 -9.58
C ASP A 93 -11.53 11.52 -10.12
N THR A 94 -10.47 11.58 -9.30
CA THR A 94 -9.09 11.34 -9.75
C THR A 94 -8.41 10.16 -9.07
N ALA A 95 -8.80 9.84 -7.84
CA ALA A 95 -8.13 8.88 -6.99
C ALA A 95 -9.11 8.00 -6.21
N VAL A 96 -8.59 6.88 -5.74
CA VAL A 96 -9.21 6.00 -4.77
C VAL A 96 -8.31 5.95 -3.56
N LYS A 97 -8.91 5.96 -2.37
CA LYS A 97 -8.24 5.65 -1.11
C LYS A 97 -8.74 4.31 -0.61
N VAL A 98 -7.81 3.47 -0.19
CA VAL A 98 -8.09 2.15 0.38
C VAL A 98 -7.48 2.03 1.77
N GLU A 99 -8.17 1.32 2.65
CA GLU A 99 -7.69 0.88 3.95
C GLU A 99 -7.11 -0.53 3.82
N ILE A 100 -5.92 -0.74 4.37
CA ILE A 100 -5.28 -2.05 4.43
C ILE A 100 -5.89 -2.82 5.62
N ILE A 101 -6.10 -4.13 5.47
CA ILE A 101 -6.55 -5.01 6.56
C ILE A 101 -5.70 -4.83 7.83
N ASN A 102 -6.26 -5.17 8.99
CA ASN A 102 -5.58 -5.10 10.30
C ASN A 102 -5.03 -3.71 10.66
N GLN A 103 -5.62 -2.64 10.12
CA GLN A 103 -5.19 -1.25 10.37
C GLN A 103 -3.73 -0.99 9.97
N LEU A 104 -3.22 -1.73 8.97
CA LEU A 104 -1.84 -1.61 8.50
C LEU A 104 -1.58 -0.37 7.65
N GLY A 105 -2.59 0.48 7.46
CA GLY A 105 -2.42 1.79 6.85
C GLY A 105 -3.46 2.10 5.79
N THR A 106 -3.12 3.06 4.94
CA THR A 106 -3.96 3.49 3.82
C THR A 106 -3.11 3.73 2.57
N ILE A 107 -3.69 3.49 1.41
CA ILE A 107 -3.08 3.73 0.10
C ILE A 107 -4.04 4.59 -0.72
N ALA A 108 -3.57 5.75 -1.17
CA ALA A 108 -4.30 6.63 -2.06
C ALA A 108 -3.60 6.68 -3.42
N VAL A 109 -4.25 6.16 -4.47
CA VAL A 109 -3.69 6.06 -5.82
C VAL A 109 -4.69 6.56 -6.86
N PRO A 110 -4.23 7.00 -8.05
CA PRO A 110 -5.12 7.35 -9.14
C PRO A 110 -6.05 6.20 -9.52
N ARG A 111 -7.28 6.49 -9.96
CA ARG A 111 -8.27 5.46 -10.32
C ARG A 111 -7.77 4.42 -11.34
N ARG A 112 -6.86 4.82 -12.24
CA ARG A 112 -6.23 3.93 -13.23
C ARG A 112 -5.35 2.82 -12.63
N TRP A 113 -5.09 2.86 -11.32
CA TRP A 113 -4.34 1.84 -10.58
C TRP A 113 -5.24 0.72 -10.04
N VAL A 114 -6.56 0.84 -10.24
CA VAL A 114 -7.54 -0.13 -9.75
C VAL A 114 -8.14 -0.87 -10.94
N PHE A 115 -7.92 -2.18 -11.00
CA PHE A 115 -8.59 -3.08 -11.93
C PHE A 115 -9.93 -3.50 -11.36
N THR A 116 -11.00 -3.25 -12.12
CA THR A 116 -12.33 -3.63 -11.72
C THR A 116 -13.25 -3.75 -12.93
N PRO A 117 -14.13 -4.77 -12.98
CA PRO A 117 -15.21 -4.84 -13.98
C PRO A 117 -16.42 -3.97 -13.61
N VAL A 118 -16.45 -3.41 -12.40
CA VAL A 118 -17.59 -2.67 -11.84
C VAL A 118 -17.22 -1.21 -11.51
N PRO A 119 -18.19 -0.29 -11.42
CA PRO A 119 -17.91 1.06 -10.95
C PRO A 119 -17.28 1.07 -9.55
N LEU A 120 -16.23 1.88 -9.38
CA LEU A 120 -15.55 2.09 -8.10
C LEU A 120 -16.49 2.75 -7.09
N LYS A 121 -16.60 2.17 -5.90
CA LYS A 121 -17.45 2.65 -4.80
C LYS A 121 -16.81 2.37 -3.45
N GLU A 122 -17.10 3.23 -2.48
CA GLU A 122 -16.75 2.99 -1.08
C GLU A 122 -17.33 1.67 -0.57
N GLY A 123 -16.58 0.99 0.29
CA GLY A 123 -16.94 -0.29 0.90
C GLY A 123 -16.61 -1.53 0.06
N GLN A 124 -16.20 -1.38 -1.20
CA GLN A 124 -15.76 -2.52 -2.03
C GLN A 124 -14.52 -3.19 -1.46
N ASN A 125 -14.53 -4.53 -1.46
CA ASN A 125 -13.37 -5.32 -1.09
C ASN A 125 -12.33 -5.25 -2.21
N ILE A 126 -11.07 -5.24 -1.80
CA ILE A 126 -9.93 -5.14 -2.71
C ILE A 126 -8.80 -6.05 -2.27
N GLU A 127 -7.94 -6.40 -3.22
CA GLU A 127 -6.70 -7.12 -2.99
C GLU A 127 -5.53 -6.50 -3.77
N PHE A 128 -4.34 -6.63 -3.21
CA PHE A 128 -3.10 -6.14 -3.79
C PHE A 128 -1.90 -6.78 -3.10
N TYR A 129 -0.77 -6.84 -3.79
CA TYR A 129 0.50 -7.14 -3.15
C TYR A 129 1.10 -5.88 -2.53
N PHE A 130 1.63 -6.01 -1.32
CA PHE A 130 2.39 -4.98 -0.64
C PHE A 130 3.45 -5.62 0.27
N SER A 131 4.59 -4.96 0.46
CA SER A 131 5.61 -5.37 1.42
C SER A 131 5.80 -4.33 2.51
N CYS A 132 6.54 -4.69 3.57
CA CYS A 132 7.21 -3.70 4.42
C CYS A 132 8.05 -2.73 3.56
N MET A 133 8.30 -1.54 4.10
CA MET A 133 9.16 -0.54 3.46
C MET A 133 10.58 -0.65 3.97
N GLN A 134 11.55 -0.54 3.07
CA GLN A 134 12.95 -0.45 3.42
C GLN A 134 13.47 0.95 3.11
N VAL A 135 14.16 1.58 4.05
CA VAL A 135 14.86 2.85 3.80
C VAL A 135 16.01 2.59 2.83
N SER A 136 15.99 3.23 1.67
CA SER A 136 17.08 3.17 0.71
C SER A 136 18.15 4.20 1.06
N ARG A 137 19.43 3.82 0.88
CA ARG A 137 20.59 4.70 1.09
C ARG A 137 20.76 5.69 -0.05
#